data_AF-A0A2H0D9G2-F1
#
_entry.id   AF-A0A2H0D9G2-F1
#
_cell.length_a   1.000
_cell.length_b   1.000
_cell.length_c   1.000
_cell.angle_alpha   90.00
_cell.angle_beta   90.00
_cell.angle_gamma   90.00
#
_symmetry.space_group_name_H-M   'P 1'
#
loop_
_entity.id
_entity.type
_entity.pdbx_description
1 polymer ?
#
loop_
_entity_poly.entity_id
_entity_poly.type
_entity_poly.pdbx_seq_one_letter_code
_entity_poly.pdbx_strand_id
1 'polypeptide(L)'
;MMRNGQFKTSALVGLVIMVTSPFIVLNADAVDVVRPLSLEERVTQIENQLQQRNQLFVNLQYKISDIQQELATLRGTQEEHSYSLKQLTDRQRDIYRDVDTRLSEVREQLLALSGDGGLPITISSGTAASQTPPKQMVSNQGNPTGNKPETTTPAAKNTNPTLVDEGIDSYNLIFPLVRNKNYAEAILAYQNFIKTYPQSKFVPNA
;
A
#
# COMPACT_ATOMS: atom_id res chain seq x y z
N MET A 1 54.15 21.45 -46.22
CA MET A 1 53.16 20.44 -45.80
C MET A 1 52.02 21.19 -45.11
N MET A 2 50.92 21.55 -45.80
CA MET A 2 49.70 20.74 -46.02
C MET A 2 49.24 20.03 -44.72
N ARG A 3 48.00 20.08 -44.23
CA ARG A 3 46.70 20.57 -44.72
C ARG A 3 45.70 20.50 -43.54
N ASN A 4 44.71 21.39 -43.54
CA ASN A 4 43.32 21.21 -43.03
C ASN A 4 43.11 21.12 -41.51
N GLY A 5 42.14 21.80 -40.88
CA GLY A 5 41.09 22.70 -41.33
C GLY A 5 40.09 22.95 -40.18
N GLN A 6 39.80 24.23 -39.92
CA GLN A 6 38.51 24.81 -39.47
C GLN A 6 37.69 24.10 -38.38
N PHE A 7 37.64 24.69 -37.18
CA PHE A 7 36.47 24.59 -36.29
C PHE A 7 35.72 25.93 -36.29
N LYS A 8 34.52 25.94 -36.85
CA LYS A 8 33.55 27.04 -36.78
C LYS A 8 32.31 26.56 -36.00
N THR A 9 31.82 27.44 -35.10
CA THR A 9 30.39 27.68 -34.69
C THR A 9 29.67 26.52 -33.96
N SER A 10 28.82 26.67 -32.92
CA SER A 10 27.82 27.69 -32.51
C SER A 10 27.41 27.40 -31.04
N ALA A 11 27.28 28.39 -30.14
CA ALA A 11 26.08 29.18 -29.79
C ALA A 11 25.27 28.65 -28.58
N LEU A 12 25.12 29.45 -27.51
CA LEU A 12 23.85 29.89 -26.88
C LEU A 12 24.17 30.80 -25.65
N VAL A 13 24.21 32.14 -25.80
CA VAL A 13 23.12 33.13 -25.65
C VAL A 13 22.70 33.36 -24.19
N GLY A 14 23.30 34.40 -23.58
CA GLY A 14 22.84 35.05 -22.36
C GLY A 14 21.89 36.21 -22.68
N LEU A 15 20.69 36.15 -22.12
CA LEU A 15 19.57 37.07 -22.36
C LEU A 15 19.73 38.35 -21.54
N VAL A 16 20.22 39.43 -22.17
CA VAL A 16 20.17 40.80 -21.66
C VAL A 16 18.94 41.47 -22.27
N ILE A 17 17.90 41.72 -21.46
CA ILE A 17 16.71 42.45 -21.90
C ILE A 17 16.94 43.94 -21.63
N MET A 18 17.41 44.66 -22.64
CA MET A 18 17.35 46.11 -22.71
C MET A 18 15.95 46.49 -23.17
N VAL A 19 15.16 47.08 -22.27
CA VAL A 19 13.80 47.57 -22.56
C VAL A 19 13.91 48.77 -23.51
N THR A 20 13.71 48.53 -24.81
CA THR A 20 13.46 49.57 -25.80
C THR A 20 11.96 49.67 -26.01
N SER A 21 11.37 50.78 -25.56
CA SER A 21 9.95 51.07 -25.75
C SER A 21 9.62 51.19 -27.25
N PRO A 22 8.63 50.47 -27.79
CA PRO A 22 8.16 50.72 -29.14
C PRO A 22 7.34 52.02 -29.19
N PHE A 23 7.80 52.97 -29.99
CA PHE A 23 7.02 54.13 -30.42
C PHE A 23 5.82 53.61 -31.24
N ILE A 24 4.59 53.76 -30.73
CA ILE A 24 3.36 53.41 -31.48
C ILE A 24 2.95 54.63 -32.31
N VAL A 25 2.95 54.47 -33.63
CA VAL A 25 2.31 55.41 -34.56
C VAL A 25 0.81 55.16 -34.51
N LEU A 26 0.03 56.16 -34.07
CA LEU A 26 -1.42 56.18 -34.20
C LEU A 26 -1.79 56.28 -35.68
N ASN A 27 -2.29 55.19 -36.25
CA ASN A 27 -3.16 55.26 -37.42
C ASN A 27 -4.60 55.37 -36.91
N ALA A 28 -5.21 56.52 -37.18
CA ALA A 28 -6.62 56.74 -37.01
C ALA A 28 -7.36 56.09 -38.18
N ASP A 29 -8.07 55.00 -37.92
CA ASP A 29 -9.31 54.69 -38.63
C ASP A 29 -10.17 53.71 -37.82
N ALA A 30 -11.48 53.85 -38.00
CA ALA A 30 -12.58 53.13 -37.36
C ALA A 30 -12.81 53.37 -35.85
N VAL A 31 -13.72 54.32 -35.59
CA VAL A 31 -14.62 54.29 -34.43
C VAL A 31 -15.39 52.98 -34.47
N ASP A 32 -14.98 51.99 -33.66
CA ASP A 32 -15.86 50.89 -33.28
C ASP A 32 -16.71 51.36 -32.11
N VAL A 33 -17.99 51.55 -32.39
CA VAL A 33 -19.01 51.89 -31.42
C VAL A 33 -19.06 50.74 -30.42
N VAL A 34 -18.53 50.94 -29.22
CA VAL A 34 -18.81 50.10 -28.05
C VAL A 34 -20.31 50.16 -27.82
N ARG A 35 -21.05 49.22 -28.43
CA ARG A 35 -22.44 48.94 -28.09
C ARG A 35 -22.44 48.53 -26.61
N PRO A 36 -23.04 49.31 -25.69
CA PRO A 36 -23.24 48.82 -24.35
C PRO A 36 -24.15 47.61 -24.45
N LEU A 37 -23.64 46.43 -24.07
CA LEU A 37 -24.41 45.22 -23.88
C LEU A 37 -25.71 45.59 -23.15
N SER A 38 -26.87 45.32 -23.74
CA SER A 38 -28.16 45.75 -23.18
C SER A 38 -28.35 45.18 -21.78
N LEU A 39 -29.15 45.85 -20.95
CA LEU A 39 -29.37 45.44 -19.57
C LEU A 39 -29.92 44.00 -19.50
N GLU A 40 -30.78 43.62 -20.45
CA GLU A 40 -31.23 42.23 -20.62
C GLU A 40 -30.07 41.25 -20.85
N GLU A 41 -29.11 41.57 -21.72
CA GLU A 41 -28.05 40.64 -22.07
C GLU A 41 -27.05 40.45 -20.92
N ARG A 42 -26.84 41.49 -20.09
CA ARG A 42 -26.14 41.36 -18.81
C ARG A 42 -26.87 40.46 -17.82
N VAL A 43 -28.21 40.52 -17.74
CA VAL A 43 -29.00 39.66 -16.86
C VAL A 43 -28.89 38.21 -17.32
N THR A 44 -29.04 37.93 -18.62
CA THR A 44 -28.88 36.58 -19.18
C THR A 44 -27.48 36.01 -18.92
N GLN A 45 -26.45 36.86 -18.99
CA GLN A 45 -25.08 36.46 -18.69
C GLN A 45 -24.87 36.18 -17.20
N ILE A 46 -25.47 36.98 -16.30
CA ILE A 46 -25.45 36.73 -14.86
C ILE A 46 -26.24 35.46 -14.52
N GLU A 47 -27.38 35.20 -15.15
CA GLU A 47 -28.17 33.99 -14.94
C GLU A 47 -27.40 32.74 -15.37
N ASN A 48 -26.77 32.76 -16.55
CA ASN A 48 -25.90 31.67 -16.99
C ASN A 48 -24.69 31.50 -16.06
N GLN A 49 -24.06 32.59 -15.64
CA GLN A 49 -22.94 32.55 -14.70
C GLN A 49 -23.36 32.02 -13.32
N LEU A 50 -24.55 32.40 -12.84
CA LEU A 50 -25.09 31.94 -11.56
C LEU A 50 -25.42 30.45 -11.61
N GLN A 51 -26.01 29.99 -12.71
CA GLN A 51 -26.28 28.56 -12.94
C GLN A 51 -24.99 27.74 -13.00
N GLN A 52 -23.97 28.20 -13.73
CA GLN A 52 -22.64 27.57 -13.75
C GLN A 52 -21.98 27.58 -12.37
N ARG A 53 -22.08 28.68 -11.61
CA ARG A 53 -21.54 28.79 -10.26
C ARG A 53 -22.27 27.90 -9.26
N ASN A 54 -23.58 27.76 -9.38
CA ASN A 54 -24.37 26.85 -8.54
C ASN A 54 -23.97 25.40 -8.79
N GLN A 55 -23.83 25.00 -10.06
CA GLN A 55 -23.31 23.68 -10.43
C GLN A 55 -21.89 23.44 -9.89
N LEU A 56 -21.01 24.44 -9.96
CA LEU A 56 -19.68 24.37 -9.36
C LEU A 56 -19.73 24.23 -7.83
N PHE A 57 -20.63 24.96 -7.17
CA PHE A 57 -20.79 24.91 -5.71
C PHE A 57 -21.20 23.52 -5.24
N VAL A 58 -22.14 22.88 -5.95
CA VAL A 58 -22.53 21.50 -5.69
C VAL A 58 -21.33 20.54 -5.86
N ASN A 59 -20.52 20.71 -6.92
CA ASN A 59 -19.32 19.90 -7.11
C ASN A 59 -18.28 20.09 -5.99
N LEU A 60 -18.07 21.32 -5.54
CA LEU A 60 -17.19 21.62 -4.40
C LEU A 60 -17.69 20.98 -3.11
N GLN A 61 -19.00 20.98 -2.88
CA GLN A 61 -19.59 20.33 -1.72
C GLN A 61 -19.33 18.82 -1.71
N TYR A 62 -19.48 18.15 -2.86
CA TYR A 62 -19.12 16.73 -2.99
C TYR A 62 -17.63 16.49 -2.74
N LYS A 63 -16.76 17.34 -3.27
CA LYS A 63 -15.31 17.21 -3.09
C LYS A 63 -14.87 17.39 -1.64
N ILE A 64 -15.53 18.24 -0.87
CA ILE A 64 -15.27 18.40 0.56
C ILE A 64 -15.66 17.12 1.31
N SER A 65 -16.83 16.56 1.02
CA SER A 65 -17.28 15.30 1.65
C SER A 65 -16.35 14.14 1.31
N ASP A 66 -15.89 14.06 0.06
CA ASP A 66 -14.94 13.04 -0.40
C ASP A 66 -13.59 13.13 0.34
N ILE A 67 -13.03 14.34 0.45
CA ILE A 67 -11.79 14.56 1.21
C ILE A 67 -11.97 14.22 2.71
N GLN A 68 -13.12 14.50 3.30
CA GLN A 68 -13.39 14.13 4.69
C GLN A 68 -13.42 12.60 4.87
N GLN A 69 -14.03 11.88 3.93
CA GLN A 69 -14.06 10.42 3.93
C GLN A 69 -12.64 9.83 3.72
N GLU A 70 -11.86 10.41 2.82
CA GLU A 70 -10.48 10.02 2.59
C GLU A 70 -9.62 10.23 3.84
N LEU A 71 -9.76 11.37 4.52
CA LEU A 71 -9.05 11.63 5.79
C LEU A 71 -9.43 10.63 6.88
N ALA A 72 -10.71 10.27 6.99
CA ALA A 72 -11.15 9.25 7.94
C ALA A 72 -10.53 7.88 7.63
N THR A 73 -10.46 7.53 6.34
CA THR A 73 -9.85 6.28 5.88
C THR A 73 -8.34 6.26 6.14
N LEU A 74 -7.64 7.34 5.78
CA LEU A 74 -6.20 7.47 5.97
C LEU A 74 -5.82 7.48 7.46
N ARG A 75 -6.67 8.07 8.30
CA ARG A 75 -6.52 7.98 9.75
C ARG A 75 -6.69 6.55 10.24
N GLY A 76 -7.69 5.83 9.73
CA GLY A 76 -7.90 4.42 10.06
C GLY A 76 -6.69 3.56 9.70
N THR A 77 -6.15 3.70 8.49
CA THR A 77 -4.96 2.96 8.07
C THR A 77 -3.72 3.35 8.89
N GLN A 78 -3.58 4.62 9.29
CA GLN A 78 -2.52 5.06 10.17
C GLN A 78 -2.61 4.44 11.57
N GLU A 79 -3.82 4.34 12.13
CA GLU A 79 -4.06 3.69 13.43
C GLU A 79 -3.73 2.19 13.35
N GLU A 80 -4.10 1.51 12.26
CA GLU A 80 -3.74 0.11 12.00
C GLU A 80 -2.22 -0.10 11.89
N HIS A 81 -1.53 0.73 11.09
CA HIS A 81 -0.08 0.67 10.95
C HIS A 81 0.63 0.94 12.27
N SER A 82 0.19 1.94 13.03
CA SER A 82 0.75 2.25 14.35
C SER A 82 0.62 1.07 15.31
N TYR A 83 -0.54 0.41 15.31
CA TYR A 83 -0.76 -0.78 16.12
C TYR A 83 0.14 -1.95 15.69
N SER A 84 0.24 -2.21 14.38
CA SER A 84 1.09 -3.27 13.83
C SER A 84 2.57 -3.07 14.20
N LEU A 85 3.06 -1.83 14.09
CA LEU A 85 4.43 -1.47 14.48
C LEU A 85 4.68 -1.67 15.98
N LYS A 86 3.71 -1.29 16.83
CA LYS A 86 3.78 -1.54 18.27
C LYS A 86 3.86 -3.04 18.55
N GLN A 87 2.98 -3.83 17.94
CA GLN A 87 2.95 -5.29 18.13
C GLN A 87 4.25 -5.96 17.68
N LEU A 88 4.84 -5.53 16.55
CA LEU A 88 6.14 -6.03 16.10
C LEU A 88 7.26 -5.70 17.08
N THR A 89 7.26 -4.50 17.62
CA THR A 89 8.24 -4.05 18.61
C THR A 89 8.12 -4.85 19.90
N ASP A 90 6.89 -5.07 20.39
CA ASP A 90 6.63 -5.89 21.57
C ASP A 90 7.10 -7.33 21.36
N ARG A 91 6.74 -7.93 20.21
CA ARG A 91 7.19 -9.28 19.84
C ARG A 91 8.72 -9.37 19.76
N GLN A 92 9.38 -8.39 19.18
CA GLN A 92 10.84 -8.34 19.11
C GLN A 92 11.44 -8.30 20.52
N ARG A 93 10.88 -7.49 21.42
CA ARG A 93 11.30 -7.40 22.83
C ARG A 93 11.17 -8.75 23.54
N ASP A 94 10.08 -9.46 23.29
CA ASP A 94 9.83 -10.76 23.91
C ASP A 94 10.76 -11.83 23.36
N ILE A 95 11.03 -11.84 22.06
CA ILE A 95 12.03 -12.74 21.43
C ILE A 95 13.41 -12.51 22.07
N TYR A 96 13.83 -11.27 22.30
CA TYR A 96 15.12 -11.01 22.96
C TYR A 96 15.17 -11.55 24.38
N ARG A 97 14.08 -11.44 25.15
CA ARG A 97 14.02 -12.01 26.51
C ARG A 97 14.05 -13.53 26.50
N ASP A 98 13.33 -14.18 25.59
CA ASP A 98 13.34 -15.63 25.45
C ASP A 98 14.74 -16.14 25.07
N VAL A 99 15.40 -15.48 24.10
CA VAL A 99 16.78 -15.81 23.72
C VAL A 99 17.74 -15.66 24.91
N ASP A 100 17.63 -14.60 25.70
CA ASP A 100 18.47 -14.37 26.88
C ASP A 100 18.22 -15.43 27.98
N THR A 101 16.96 -15.78 28.22
CA THR A 101 16.56 -16.81 29.17
C THR A 101 17.10 -18.18 28.75
N ARG A 102 16.87 -18.58 27.50
CA ARG A 102 17.37 -19.85 26.96
C ARG A 102 18.90 -19.90 26.92
N LEU A 103 19.56 -18.80 26.58
CA LEU A 103 21.02 -18.74 26.59
C LEU A 103 21.57 -18.92 28.01
N SER A 104 20.91 -18.31 29.00
CA SER A 104 21.26 -18.48 30.41
C SER A 104 21.03 -19.92 30.88
N GLU A 105 19.89 -20.53 30.54
CA GLU A 105 19.59 -21.93 30.83
C GLU A 105 20.61 -22.89 30.19
N VAL A 106 20.93 -22.70 28.91
CA VAL A 106 21.95 -23.49 28.20
C VAL A 106 23.32 -23.31 28.85
N ARG A 107 23.66 -22.09 29.30
CA ARG A 107 24.91 -21.82 30.01
C ARG A 107 24.95 -22.50 31.38
N GLU A 108 23.87 -22.46 32.15
CA GLU A 108 23.79 -23.16 33.44
C GLU A 108 23.87 -24.67 33.27
N GLN A 109 23.18 -25.23 32.28
CA GLN A 109 23.31 -26.65 31.91
C GLN A 109 24.75 -26.99 31.53
N LEU A 110 25.42 -26.16 30.72
CA LEU A 110 26.83 -26.38 30.36
C LEU A 110 27.76 -26.31 31.59
N LEU A 111 27.51 -25.40 32.54
CA LEU A 111 28.28 -25.32 33.78
C LEU A 111 28.04 -26.53 34.68
N ALA A 112 26.80 -27.03 34.78
CA ALA A 112 26.47 -28.24 35.52
C ALA A 112 27.10 -29.50 34.90
N LEU A 113 27.22 -29.55 33.57
CA LEU A 113 27.94 -30.61 32.84
C LEU A 113 29.47 -30.46 32.92
N SER A 114 29.99 -29.26 33.21
CA SER A 114 31.43 -29.00 33.36
C SER A 114 31.91 -29.19 34.81
N GLY A 115 30.99 -29.51 35.72
CA GLY A 115 31.24 -29.80 37.13
C GLY A 115 31.53 -31.26 37.46
N ASP A 116 32.05 -32.05 36.51
CA ASP A 116 32.91 -33.23 36.73
C ASP A 116 33.41 -33.66 35.33
N GLY A 117 34.66 -34.08 35.21
CA GLY A 117 35.41 -34.03 33.94
C GLY A 117 34.86 -34.85 32.76
N GLY A 118 34.90 -34.24 31.56
CA GLY A 118 34.97 -34.95 30.27
C GLY A 118 33.76 -34.82 29.34
N LEU A 119 33.99 -34.30 28.13
CA LEU A 119 33.02 -34.25 27.01
C LEU A 119 32.65 -35.68 26.54
N PRO A 120 31.41 -35.90 26.05
CA PRO A 120 31.14 -35.60 24.64
C PRO A 120 29.86 -34.78 24.40
N ILE A 121 29.98 -33.81 23.49
CA ILE A 121 28.85 -33.17 22.82
C ILE A 121 28.18 -34.20 21.92
N THR A 122 26.91 -34.51 22.19
CA THR A 122 26.01 -35.13 21.20
C THR A 122 24.95 -34.12 20.80
N ILE A 123 25.08 -33.59 19.60
CA ILE A 123 24.05 -32.76 18.96
C ILE A 123 23.03 -33.73 18.38
N SER A 124 21.94 -34.00 19.09
CA SER A 124 20.84 -34.82 18.55
C SER A 124 19.87 -33.90 17.79
N SER A 125 20.08 -33.80 16.48
CA SER A 125 19.10 -33.26 15.55
C SER A 125 18.17 -34.38 15.06
N GLY A 126 16.90 -34.29 15.49
CA GLY A 126 15.75 -34.96 14.89
C GLY A 126 15.33 -36.29 15.52
N THR A 127 14.08 -36.38 15.99
CA THR A 127 13.00 -37.21 15.40
C THR A 127 11.72 -37.04 16.21
N ALA A 128 10.59 -37.02 15.51
CA ALA A 128 9.24 -36.88 16.03
C ALA A 128 8.68 -38.13 16.74
N ALA A 129 7.65 -37.87 17.56
CA ALA A 129 6.51 -38.73 17.91
C ALA A 129 6.58 -39.72 19.12
N SER A 130 5.80 -39.35 20.14
CA SER A 130 4.76 -40.14 20.83
C SER A 130 5.10 -41.32 21.75
N GLN A 131 4.66 -41.15 23.02
CA GLN A 131 4.05 -42.08 24.01
C GLN A 131 4.67 -41.81 25.40
N THR A 132 3.98 -41.61 26.53
CA THR A 132 2.57 -41.71 26.97
C THR A 132 2.47 -41.01 28.34
N PRO A 133 1.39 -40.28 28.68
CA PRO A 133 1.13 -39.81 30.05
C PRO A 133 0.32 -40.86 30.85
N PRO A 134 0.45 -40.93 32.19
CA PRO A 134 -0.43 -41.78 32.99
C PRO A 134 -1.85 -41.21 33.01
N LYS A 135 -2.83 -42.05 32.65
CA LYS A 135 -4.27 -41.76 32.71
C LYS A 135 -4.92 -42.62 33.79
N GLN A 136 -5.53 -41.97 34.78
CA GLN A 136 -6.73 -42.44 35.48
C GLN A 136 -7.81 -41.34 35.25
N MET A 137 -8.79 -41.60 34.37
CA MET A 137 -10.21 -41.92 34.66
C MET A 137 -10.88 -40.80 35.47
N VAL A 138 -11.90 -40.08 34.97
CA VAL A 138 -13.30 -40.48 34.71
C VAL A 138 -13.97 -39.32 33.94
N SER A 139 -14.34 -39.46 32.66
CA SER A 139 -15.71 -39.59 32.10
C SER A 139 -16.79 -38.61 32.62
N ASN A 140 -17.30 -37.71 31.77
CA ASN A 140 -18.66 -37.83 31.18
C ASN A 140 -19.10 -36.57 30.43
N GLN A 141 -19.41 -36.80 29.15
CA GLN A 141 -20.53 -36.32 28.36
C GLN A 141 -21.47 -35.26 28.97
N GLY A 142 -21.63 -34.15 28.23
CA GLY A 142 -22.72 -33.20 28.43
C GLY A 142 -22.56 -31.96 27.57
N ASN A 143 -23.21 -31.92 26.41
CA ASN A 143 -23.72 -30.65 25.87
C ASN A 143 -25.12 -30.46 26.47
N PRO A 144 -25.42 -29.28 27.02
CA PRO A 144 -26.55 -28.54 26.47
C PRO A 144 -26.27 -27.03 26.33
N THR A 145 -26.68 -26.51 25.19
CA THR A 145 -27.46 -25.28 24.95
C THR A 145 -27.63 -24.29 26.11
N GLY A 146 -27.31 -23.01 25.85
CA GLY A 146 -27.79 -21.87 26.65
C GLY A 146 -27.23 -20.50 26.25
N ASN A 147 -27.88 -19.85 25.26
CA ASN A 147 -28.37 -18.45 25.20
C ASN A 147 -27.55 -17.32 25.88
N LYS A 148 -27.33 -16.08 25.40
CA LYS A 148 -27.83 -15.14 24.35
C LYS A 148 -27.14 -13.75 24.72
N PRO A 149 -27.04 -12.63 23.93
CA PRO A 149 -27.77 -12.24 22.72
C PRO A 149 -26.99 -11.84 21.45
N GLU A 150 -27.66 -12.17 20.36
CA GLU A 150 -27.65 -11.54 19.04
C GLU A 150 -27.96 -10.04 19.09
N THR A 151 -27.41 -9.30 18.13
CA THR A 151 -28.19 -8.29 17.39
C THR A 151 -27.78 -8.33 15.90
N THR A 152 -28.58 -9.10 15.15
CA THR A 152 -29.04 -8.90 13.76
C THR A 152 -28.11 -8.36 12.66
N THR A 153 -27.85 -9.24 11.68
CA THR A 153 -27.44 -9.05 10.27
C THR A 153 -28.42 -8.14 9.48
N PRO A 154 -28.12 -7.64 8.25
CA PRO A 154 -28.03 -8.51 7.05
C PRO A 154 -26.99 -8.08 6.00
N ALA A 155 -26.04 -8.96 5.67
CA ALA A 155 -25.29 -8.90 4.41
C ALA A 155 -25.51 -10.21 3.64
N ALA A 156 -26.00 -10.04 2.41
CA ALA A 156 -26.61 -11.07 1.59
C ALA A 156 -25.62 -12.12 1.05
N LYS A 157 -26.23 -13.25 0.75
CA LYS A 157 -25.72 -14.55 0.32
C LYS A 157 -25.46 -14.57 -1.19
N ASN A 158 -24.33 -15.15 -1.60
CA ASN A 158 -24.13 -16.03 -2.78
C ASN A 158 -22.62 -16.22 -3.01
N THR A 159 -22.00 -17.36 -3.35
CA THR A 159 -22.33 -18.78 -3.55
C THR A 159 -20.95 -19.46 -3.78
N ASN A 160 -20.60 -20.51 -3.02
CA ASN A 160 -19.64 -21.64 -3.24
C ASN A 160 -18.43 -21.53 -4.22
N PRO A 161 -17.33 -22.33 -4.07
CA PRO A 161 -16.92 -23.24 -3.00
C PRO A 161 -15.54 -22.88 -2.42
N THR A 162 -15.15 -23.56 -1.33
CA THR A 162 -13.78 -23.62 -0.81
C THR A 162 -12.86 -24.30 -1.83
N LEU A 163 -12.48 -23.58 -2.89
CA LEU A 163 -11.31 -23.94 -3.69
C LEU A 163 -10.10 -23.64 -2.83
N VAL A 164 -9.35 -24.68 -2.49
CA VAL A 164 -7.95 -24.52 -2.10
C VAL A 164 -7.34 -23.75 -3.27
N ASP A 165 -7.06 -22.46 -3.09
CA ASP A 165 -6.66 -21.59 -4.20
C ASP A 165 -5.28 -22.04 -4.65
N GLU A 166 -5.24 -22.80 -5.74
CA GLU A 166 -4.07 -23.57 -6.19
C GLU A 166 -2.89 -22.67 -6.62
N GLY A 167 -3.06 -21.35 -6.60
CA GLY A 167 -2.03 -20.36 -6.92
C GLY A 167 -1.47 -19.60 -5.72
N ILE A 168 -1.97 -19.78 -4.49
CA ILE A 168 -1.61 -18.91 -3.36
C ILE A 168 -0.10 -18.88 -3.08
N ASP A 169 0.57 -20.03 -3.12
CA ASP A 169 2.01 -20.13 -2.87
C ASP A 169 2.80 -19.46 -4.00
N SER A 170 2.43 -19.74 -5.24
CA SER A 170 3.03 -19.12 -6.43
C SER A 170 2.86 -17.60 -6.44
N TYR A 171 1.70 -17.08 -6.01
CA TYR A 171 1.42 -15.66 -5.90
C TYR A 171 2.26 -14.99 -4.81
N ASN A 172 2.41 -15.65 -3.65
CA ASN A 172 3.20 -15.16 -2.53
C ASN A 172 4.70 -15.07 -2.84
N LEU A 173 5.21 -15.90 -3.76
CA LEU A 173 6.61 -15.85 -4.21
C LEU A 173 6.92 -14.61 -5.08
N ILE A 174 5.90 -13.92 -5.61
CA ILE A 174 6.07 -12.79 -6.53
C ILE A 174 6.20 -11.46 -5.74
N PHE A 175 5.53 -11.35 -4.59
CA PHE A 175 5.58 -10.15 -3.73
C PHE A 175 6.99 -9.68 -3.36
N PRO A 176 7.94 -10.56 -2.98
CA PRO A 176 9.32 -10.18 -2.70
C PRO A 176 10.04 -9.55 -3.90
N LEU A 177 9.75 -9.99 -5.13
CA LEU A 177 10.36 -9.43 -6.34
C LEU A 177 9.95 -7.96 -6.54
N VAL A 178 8.67 -7.65 -6.28
CA VAL A 178 8.15 -6.27 -6.32
C VAL A 178 8.78 -5.41 -5.23
N ARG A 179 8.86 -5.94 -4.00
CA ARG A 179 9.49 -5.27 -2.85
C ARG A 179 10.97 -4.94 -3.10
N ASN A 180 11.69 -5.85 -3.75
CA ASN A 180 13.11 -5.71 -4.05
C ASN A 180 13.39 -4.87 -5.32
N LYS A 181 12.35 -4.29 -5.93
CA LYS A 181 12.42 -3.53 -7.20
C LYS A 181 12.89 -4.36 -8.40
N ASN A 182 12.80 -5.68 -8.31
CA ASN A 182 13.07 -6.60 -9.40
C ASN A 182 11.84 -6.68 -10.32
N TYR A 183 11.44 -5.55 -10.91
CA TYR A 183 10.21 -5.47 -11.72
C TYR A 183 10.27 -6.35 -12.96
N ALA A 184 11.45 -6.50 -13.58
CA ALA A 184 11.62 -7.35 -14.75
C ALA A 184 11.29 -8.83 -14.47
N GLU A 185 11.74 -9.36 -13.34
CA GLU A 185 11.44 -10.73 -12.90
C GLU A 185 9.99 -10.85 -12.39
N ALA A 186 9.50 -9.84 -11.66
CA ALA A 186 8.14 -9.81 -11.15
C ALA A 186 7.08 -9.88 -12.27
N ILE A 187 7.27 -9.11 -13.35
CA ILE A 187 6.36 -9.13 -14.51
C ILE A 187 6.32 -10.51 -15.16
N LEU A 188 7.48 -11.16 -15.33
CA LEU A 188 7.53 -12.52 -15.89
C LEU A 188 6.85 -13.53 -14.96
N ALA A 189 7.04 -13.39 -13.66
CA ALA A 189 6.43 -14.26 -12.67
C ALA A 189 4.89 -14.10 -12.61
N TYR A 190 4.36 -12.88 -12.67
CA TYR A 190 2.92 -12.63 -12.77
C TYR A 190 2.32 -13.15 -14.09
N GLN A 191 2.99 -12.95 -15.21
CA GLN A 191 2.51 -13.51 -16.48
C GLN A 191 2.50 -15.04 -16.49
N ASN A 192 3.50 -15.69 -15.87
CA ASN A 192 3.50 -17.15 -15.70
C ASN A 192 2.40 -17.58 -14.74
N PHE A 193 2.16 -16.83 -13.67
CA PHE A 193 1.08 -17.09 -12.73
C PHE A 193 -0.29 -17.09 -13.40
N ILE A 194 -0.61 -16.09 -14.24
CA ILE A 194 -1.88 -16.02 -14.98
C ILE A 194 -2.04 -17.20 -15.94
N LYS A 195 -0.94 -17.68 -16.55
CA LYS A 195 -0.95 -18.85 -17.46
C LYS A 195 -1.13 -20.18 -16.73
N THR A 196 -0.46 -20.35 -15.60
CA THR A 196 -0.48 -21.61 -14.82
C THR A 196 -1.74 -21.72 -13.96
N TYR A 197 -2.26 -20.59 -13.47
CA TYR A 197 -3.41 -20.53 -12.57
C TYR A 197 -4.50 -19.59 -13.09
N PRO A 198 -5.09 -19.85 -14.28
CA PRO A 198 -6.08 -18.95 -14.89
C PRO A 198 -7.38 -18.83 -14.09
N GLN A 199 -7.63 -19.74 -13.15
CA GLN A 199 -8.81 -19.76 -12.28
C GLN A 199 -8.51 -19.27 -10.86
N SER A 200 -7.28 -18.85 -10.55
CA SER A 200 -6.96 -18.35 -9.21
C SER A 200 -7.66 -17.01 -8.95
N LYS A 201 -8.12 -16.83 -7.70
CA LYS A 201 -8.74 -15.58 -7.26
C LYS A 201 -7.80 -14.37 -7.31
N PHE A 202 -6.49 -14.60 -7.43
CA PHE A 202 -5.47 -13.56 -7.47
C PHE A 202 -5.11 -13.10 -8.88
N VAL A 203 -5.64 -13.74 -9.93
CA VAL A 203 -5.44 -13.32 -11.34
C VAL A 203 -5.81 -11.84 -11.58
N PRO A 204 -6.89 -11.27 -11.01
CA PRO A 204 -7.19 -9.86 -11.16
C PRO A 204 -6.17 -8.91 -10.52
N ASN A 205 -5.32 -9.42 -9.63
CA ASN A 205 -4.32 -8.65 -8.87
C ASN A 205 -2.87 -9.04 -9.25
N ALA A 206 -2.71 -9.71 -10.39
CA ALA A 206 -1.44 -10.15 -10.96
C ALA A 206 -1.07 -9.29 -12.15
#